data_AF-A0A2M7FWJ9-F1
#
_entry.id   AF-A0A2M7FWJ9-F1
#
_cell.length_a   1.000
_cell.length_b   1.000
_cell.length_c   1.000
_cell.angle_alpha   90.00
_cell.angle_beta   90.00
_cell.angle_gamma   90.00
#
_symmetry.space_group_name_H-M   'P 1'
#
loop_
_entity.id
_entity.type
_entity.pdbx_description
1 polymer ?
#
loop_
_entity_poly.entity_id
_entity_poly.type
_entity_poly.pdbx_seq_one_letter_code
_entity_poly.pdbx_strand_id
1 'polypeptide(L)'
;MSATLQKSLMVACAAVLTVFALWSAQAAMNVDLVKQGDQQWAAGQLDQAQATFEQAVRAEPKSLKAHMKLAGLQLSQQDFKASIPTYQAAIGLDANNDKAWLGIAFAYLHTGQDALAAAAFDSAIRINPSNREKLAPVLDKLSAR
;
A
#
# COMPACT_ATOMS: atom_id res chain seq x y z
N MET A 1 -3.84 -55.83 15.74
CA MET A 1 -3.68 -54.46 16.27
C MET A 1 -3.28 -53.45 15.18
N SER A 2 -3.80 -53.54 13.95
CA SER A 2 -3.37 -52.68 12.83
C SER A 2 -4.46 -51.74 12.27
N ALA A 3 -5.74 -51.99 12.55
CA ALA A 3 -6.84 -51.20 11.97
C ALA A 3 -7.15 -49.91 12.74
N THR A 4 -6.84 -49.86 14.04
CA THR A 4 -7.08 -48.69 14.89
C THR A 4 -6.03 -47.60 14.71
N LEU A 5 -4.76 -47.96 14.50
CA LEU A 5 -3.65 -47.01 14.33
C LEU A 5 -3.75 -46.22 13.01
N GLN A 6 -4.21 -46.87 11.93
CA GLN A 6 -4.37 -46.26 10.61
C GLN A 6 -5.51 -45.24 10.58
N LYS A 7 -6.58 -45.46 11.37
CA LYS A 7 -7.70 -44.53 11.50
C LYS A 7 -7.32 -43.26 12.26
N SER A 8 -6.51 -43.40 13.32
CA SER A 8 -6.03 -42.25 14.11
C SER A 8 -5.13 -41.32 13.29
N LEU A 9 -4.31 -41.87 12.39
CA LEU A 9 -3.40 -41.09 11.54
C LEU A 9 -4.16 -40.29 10.46
N MET A 10 -5.22 -40.85 9.88
CA MET A 10 -6.08 -40.15 8.91
C MET A 10 -6.86 -38.99 9.55
N VAL A 11 -7.36 -39.17 10.78
CA VAL A 11 -8.10 -38.11 11.50
C VAL A 11 -7.18 -36.92 11.84
N ALA A 12 -5.90 -37.18 12.17
CA ALA A 12 -4.93 -36.14 12.43
C ALA A 12 -4.60 -35.30 11.17
N CYS A 13 -4.43 -35.93 10.01
CA CYS A 13 -4.20 -35.20 8.75
C CYS A 13 -5.40 -34.35 8.34
N ALA A 14 -6.63 -34.84 8.55
CA ALA A 14 -7.84 -34.09 8.23
C ALA A 14 -7.98 -32.82 9.11
N ALA A 15 -7.62 -32.90 10.39
CA ALA A 15 -7.67 -31.75 11.31
C ALA A 15 -6.64 -30.66 10.97
N VAL A 16 -5.44 -31.04 10.54
CA VAL A 16 -4.40 -30.07 10.14
C VAL A 16 -4.79 -29.36 8.83
N LEU A 17 -5.38 -30.10 7.88
CA LEU A 17 -5.88 -29.51 6.64
C LEU A 17 -7.07 -28.59 6.86
N THR A 18 -7.97 -28.91 7.79
CA THR A 18 -9.10 -28.03 8.10
C THR A 18 -8.66 -26.78 8.87
N VAL A 19 -7.65 -26.85 9.74
CA VAL A 19 -7.09 -25.66 10.41
C VAL A 19 -6.35 -24.75 9.42
N PHE A 20 -5.60 -25.31 8.46
CA PHE A 20 -4.97 -24.53 7.39
C PHE A 20 -6.01 -23.92 6.43
N ALA A 21 -7.03 -24.71 6.08
CA ALA A 21 -8.17 -24.23 5.30
C ALA A 21 -8.96 -23.15 6.05
N LEU A 22 -9.16 -23.25 7.36
CA LEU A 22 -9.82 -22.23 8.18
C LEU A 22 -8.97 -20.95 8.30
N TRP A 23 -7.64 -21.06 8.37
CA TRP A 23 -6.76 -19.89 8.33
C TRP A 23 -6.81 -19.19 6.96
N SER A 24 -6.88 -19.97 5.88
CA SER A 24 -7.09 -19.43 4.52
C SER A 24 -8.53 -18.93 4.28
N ALA A 25 -9.52 -19.45 5.00
CA ALA A 25 -10.93 -19.08 4.86
C ALA A 25 -11.29 -17.83 5.68
N GLN A 26 -10.59 -17.54 6.79
CA GLN A 26 -10.74 -16.27 7.50
C GLN A 26 -10.32 -15.07 6.62
N ALA A 27 -9.41 -15.28 5.66
CA ALA A 27 -9.03 -14.29 4.65
C ALA A 27 -10.17 -13.92 3.68
N ALA A 28 -11.27 -14.69 3.66
CA ALA A 28 -12.41 -14.50 2.78
C ALA A 28 -13.67 -13.97 3.49
N MET A 29 -13.63 -13.64 4.79
CA MET A 29 -14.67 -12.77 5.34
C MET A 29 -14.53 -11.41 4.67
N ASN A 30 -15.58 -11.01 3.95
CA ASN A 30 -15.66 -9.87 3.05
C ASN A 30 -15.58 -8.51 3.79
N VAL A 31 -14.51 -8.32 4.56
CA VAL A 31 -14.12 -7.06 5.16
C VAL A 31 -13.36 -6.30 4.08
N ASP A 32 -13.98 -5.27 3.51
CA ASP A 32 -13.25 -4.30 2.68
C ASP A 32 -12.23 -3.60 3.58
N LEU A 33 -11.03 -4.19 3.69
CA LEU A 33 -9.95 -3.72 4.54
C LEU A 33 -9.57 -2.28 4.18
N VAL A 34 -9.67 -1.90 2.91
CA VAL A 34 -9.45 -0.52 2.49
C VAL A 34 -10.51 0.41 3.07
N LYS A 35 -11.79 0.03 3.00
CA LYS A 35 -12.87 0.83 3.60
C LYS A 35 -12.74 0.93 5.13
N GLN A 36 -12.36 -0.15 5.80
CA GLN A 36 -12.10 -0.14 7.23
C GLN A 36 -10.92 0.78 7.59
N GLY A 37 -9.81 0.66 6.87
CA GLY A 37 -8.64 1.53 7.05
C GLY A 37 -8.99 2.99 6.79
N ASP A 38 -9.85 3.29 5.80
CA ASP A 38 -10.36 4.64 5.54
C ASP A 38 -11.18 5.19 6.72
N GLN A 39 -12.02 4.37 7.34
CA GLN A 39 -12.79 4.77 8.53
C GLN A 39 -11.88 5.06 9.72
N GLN A 40 -10.88 4.20 9.96
CA GLN A 40 -9.89 4.39 11.02
C GLN A 40 -9.05 5.65 10.79
N TRP A 41 -8.63 5.88 9.54
CA TRP A 41 -7.88 7.08 9.17
C TRP A 41 -8.71 8.34 9.39
N ALA A 42 -9.97 8.35 8.94
CA ALA A 42 -10.89 9.46 9.18
C ALA A 42 -11.17 9.70 10.68
N ALA A 43 -11.13 8.64 11.49
CA ALA A 43 -11.25 8.71 12.95
C ALA A 43 -9.95 9.10 13.67
N GLY A 44 -8.85 9.35 12.95
CA GLY A 44 -7.54 9.68 13.52
C GLY A 44 -6.81 8.50 14.18
N GLN A 45 -7.29 7.27 13.99
CA GLN A 45 -6.70 6.05 14.53
C GLN A 45 -5.55 5.58 13.63
N LEU A 46 -4.50 6.40 13.53
CA LEU A 46 -3.47 6.26 12.49
C LEU A 46 -2.74 4.91 12.52
N ASP A 47 -2.36 4.42 13.70
CA ASP A 47 -1.66 3.13 13.83
C ASP A 47 -2.55 1.94 13.41
N GLN A 48 -3.85 2.01 13.74
CA GLN A 48 -4.81 0.99 13.34
C GLN A 48 -5.05 1.05 11.83
N ALA A 49 -5.21 2.24 11.27
CA ALA A 49 -5.38 2.45 9.84
C ALA A 49 -4.18 1.89 9.06
N GLN A 50 -2.95 2.14 9.56
CA GLN A 50 -1.74 1.61 8.95
C GLN A 50 -1.74 0.08 8.97
N ALA A 51 -1.97 -0.53 10.14
CA ALA A 51 -2.02 -1.99 10.26
C ALA A 51 -3.09 -2.61 9.32
N THR A 52 -4.25 -1.97 9.21
CA THR A 52 -5.34 -2.44 8.33
C THR A 52 -4.98 -2.28 6.84
N PHE A 53 -4.37 -1.17 6.43
CA PHE A 53 -3.93 -1.01 5.05
C PHE A 53 -2.78 -1.95 4.68
N GLU A 54 -1.86 -2.23 5.61
CA GLU A 54 -0.83 -3.27 5.41
C GLU A 54 -1.46 -4.66 5.27
N GLN A 55 -2.50 -4.97 6.04
CA GLN A 55 -3.28 -6.20 5.85
C GLN A 55 -3.96 -6.21 4.47
N ALA A 56 -4.52 -5.09 4.01
CA ALA A 56 -5.13 -4.99 2.68
C ALA A 56 -4.11 -5.27 1.56
N VAL A 57 -2.90 -4.72 1.67
CA VAL A 57 -1.81 -4.98 0.72
C VAL A 57 -1.35 -6.43 0.77
N ARG A 58 -1.28 -7.06 1.95
CA ARG A 58 -0.93 -8.49 2.07
C ARG A 58 -2.00 -9.41 1.47
N ALA A 59 -3.28 -9.09 1.69
CA ALA A 59 -4.40 -9.85 1.17
C ALA A 59 -4.51 -9.74 -0.36
N GLU A 60 -4.32 -8.53 -0.89
CA GLU A 60 -4.37 -8.26 -2.33
C GLU A 60 -3.12 -7.49 -2.80
N PRO A 61 -1.98 -8.18 -3.03
CA PRO A 61 -0.72 -7.52 -3.40
C PRO A 61 -0.76 -6.74 -4.72
N LYS A 62 -1.73 -7.02 -5.59
CA LYS A 62 -1.95 -6.33 -6.87
C LYS A 62 -3.01 -5.23 -6.81
N SER A 63 -3.54 -4.92 -5.62
CA SER A 63 -4.53 -3.87 -5.45
C SER A 63 -3.88 -2.49 -5.43
N LEU A 64 -3.95 -1.78 -6.55
CA LEU A 64 -3.48 -0.38 -6.64
C LEU A 64 -4.11 0.48 -5.55
N LYS A 65 -5.40 0.27 -5.26
CA LYS A 65 -6.13 1.02 -4.23
C LYS A 65 -5.51 0.80 -2.85
N ALA A 66 -5.17 -0.43 -2.48
CA ALA A 66 -4.57 -0.73 -1.19
C ALA A 66 -3.19 -0.08 -1.03
N HIS A 67 -2.33 -0.20 -2.04
CA HIS A 67 -1.01 0.46 -2.05
C HIS A 67 -1.12 1.98 -1.96
N MET A 68 -2.01 2.60 -2.73
CA MET A 68 -2.22 4.05 -2.71
C MET A 68 -2.70 4.55 -1.34
N LYS A 69 -3.54 3.78 -0.64
CA LYS A 69 -4.04 4.13 0.68
C LYS A 69 -2.96 4.01 1.76
N LEU A 70 -2.20 2.92 1.74
CA LEU A 70 -1.06 2.74 2.64
C LEU A 70 -0.01 3.85 2.44
N ALA A 71 0.39 4.09 1.18
CA ALA A 71 1.40 5.09 0.86
C ALA A 71 0.94 6.51 1.23
N GLY A 72 -0.32 6.84 0.95
CA GLY A 72 -0.90 8.12 1.33
C GLY A 72 -0.95 8.34 2.84
N LEU A 73 -1.28 7.30 3.61
CA LEU A 73 -1.26 7.37 5.07
C LEU A 73 0.18 7.57 5.59
N GLN A 74 1.14 6.79 5.10
CA GLN A 74 2.57 6.93 5.45
C GLN A 74 3.08 8.35 5.16
N LEU A 75 2.73 8.89 3.99
CA LEU A 75 3.07 10.27 3.62
C LEU A 75 2.45 11.29 4.60
N SER A 76 1.18 11.10 4.98
CA SER A 76 0.50 11.99 5.94
C SER A 76 1.09 11.93 7.35
N GLN A 77 1.65 10.79 7.73
CA GLN A 77 2.38 10.58 8.98
C GLN A 77 3.84 11.05 8.90
N GLN A 78 4.27 11.62 7.76
CA GLN A 78 5.64 12.03 7.49
C GLN A 78 6.65 10.86 7.50
N ASP A 79 6.18 9.62 7.39
CA ASP A 79 7.04 8.45 7.18
C ASP A 79 7.42 8.35 5.68
N PHE A 80 8.16 9.37 5.23
CA PHE A 80 8.54 9.52 3.83
C PHE A 80 9.36 8.32 3.36
N LYS A 81 10.25 7.79 4.22
CA LYS A 81 11.09 6.64 3.89
C LYS A 81 10.27 5.38 3.66
N ALA A 82 9.26 5.09 4.47
CA ALA A 82 8.38 3.94 4.25
C ALA A 82 7.43 4.14 3.06
N SER A 83 7.00 5.39 2.79
CA SER A 83 6.08 5.69 1.68
C SER A 83 6.68 5.44 0.29
N ILE A 84 7.99 5.64 0.12
CA ILE A 84 8.68 5.49 -1.18
C ILE A 84 8.47 4.09 -1.78
N PRO A 85 8.84 2.97 -1.11
CA PRO A 85 8.65 1.64 -1.69
C PRO A 85 7.18 1.31 -1.92
N THR A 86 6.26 1.79 -1.08
CA THR A 86 4.82 1.59 -1.27
C THR A 86 4.30 2.32 -2.51
N TYR A 87 4.72 3.56 -2.75
CA TYR A 87 4.40 4.28 -3.99
C TYR A 87 5.07 3.65 -5.21
N GLN A 88 6.31 3.15 -5.11
CA GLN A 88 6.96 2.43 -6.20
C GLN A 88 6.16 1.18 -6.60
N ALA A 89 5.64 0.44 -5.61
CA ALA A 89 4.75 -0.69 -5.87
C ALA A 89 3.45 -0.25 -6.56
N ALA A 90 2.82 0.85 -6.12
CA ALA A 90 1.65 1.43 -6.77
C ALA A 90 1.92 1.82 -8.24
N ILE A 91 3.04 2.49 -8.51
CA ILE A 91 3.48 2.88 -9.85
C ILE A 91 3.76 1.64 -10.72
N GLY A 92 4.32 0.59 -10.14
CA GLY A 92 4.54 -0.69 -10.84
C GLY A 92 3.23 -1.39 -11.24
N LEU A 93 2.14 -1.15 -10.51
CA LEU A 93 0.80 -1.66 -10.84
C LEU A 93 0.10 -0.78 -11.88
N ASP A 94 0.25 0.54 -11.78
CA ASP A 94 -0.28 1.50 -12.75
C ASP A 94 0.65 2.71 -12.92
N ALA A 95 1.45 2.66 -13.98
CA ALA A 95 2.39 3.73 -14.30
C ALA A 95 1.71 5.01 -14.81
N ASN A 96 0.41 4.98 -15.13
CA ASN A 96 -0.37 6.13 -15.57
C ASN A 96 -1.15 6.80 -14.42
N ASN A 97 -0.87 6.44 -13.17
CA ASN A 97 -1.47 7.08 -12.01
C ASN A 97 -0.67 8.32 -11.60
N ASP A 98 -1.12 9.52 -12.02
CA ASP A 98 -0.45 10.78 -11.70
C ASP A 98 -0.33 11.03 -10.19
N LYS A 99 -1.34 10.63 -9.40
CA LYS A 99 -1.32 10.77 -7.93
C LYS A 99 -0.23 9.95 -7.26
N ALA A 100 0.08 8.76 -7.78
CA ALA A 100 1.17 7.93 -7.25
C ALA A 100 2.53 8.61 -7.50
N TRP A 101 2.72 9.18 -8.69
CA TRP A 101 3.91 9.95 -9.04
C TRP A 101 4.05 11.24 -8.21
N LEU A 102 2.95 11.95 -7.94
CA LEU A 102 2.96 13.09 -7.03
C LEU A 102 3.37 12.68 -5.61
N GLY A 103 2.76 11.61 -5.08
CA GLY A 103 3.04 11.12 -3.74
C GLY A 103 4.51 10.75 -3.53
N ILE A 104 5.10 10.00 -4.47
CA ILE A 104 6.52 9.64 -4.38
C ILE A 104 7.43 10.84 -4.58
N ALA A 105 7.07 11.80 -5.43
CA ALA A 105 7.85 13.01 -5.64
C ALA A 105 7.97 13.83 -4.34
N PHE A 106 6.86 13.98 -3.60
CA PHE A 106 6.88 14.62 -2.29
C PHE A 106 7.72 13.83 -1.28
N ALA A 107 7.61 12.51 -1.26
CA ALA A 107 8.45 11.68 -0.38
C ALA A 107 9.96 11.83 -0.69
N TYR A 108 10.33 11.90 -1.98
CA TYR A 108 11.71 12.17 -2.39
C TYR A 108 12.18 13.57 -1.98
N LEU A 109 11.34 14.59 -2.17
CA LEU A 109 11.65 15.96 -1.78
C LEU A 109 11.94 16.08 -0.27
N HIS A 110 11.10 15.45 0.56
CA HIS A 110 11.28 15.46 2.01
C HIS A 110 12.46 14.61 2.51
N THR A 111 12.94 13.67 1.69
CA THR A 111 14.14 12.88 2.00
C THR A 111 15.42 13.44 1.36
N GLY A 112 15.35 14.62 0.74
CA GLY A 112 16.48 15.32 0.12
C GLY A 112 16.93 14.74 -1.22
N GLN A 113 16.10 13.92 -1.86
CA GLN A 113 16.37 13.29 -3.15
C GLN A 113 15.82 14.15 -4.29
N ASP A 114 16.28 15.40 -4.37
CA ASP A 114 15.70 16.46 -5.22
C ASP A 114 15.66 16.09 -6.71
N ALA A 115 16.69 15.42 -7.24
CA ALA A 115 16.72 14.94 -8.62
C ALA A 115 15.64 13.88 -8.92
N LEU A 116 15.39 12.96 -7.98
CA LEU A 116 14.34 11.95 -8.11
C LEU A 116 12.95 12.58 -7.96
N ALA A 117 12.82 13.58 -7.09
CA ALA A 117 11.58 14.36 -6.95
C ALA A 117 11.23 15.08 -8.26
N ALA A 118 12.19 15.76 -8.90
CA ALA A 118 11.99 16.44 -10.18
C ALA A 118 11.49 15.47 -11.26
N ALA A 119 12.17 14.33 -11.44
CA ALA A 119 11.78 13.33 -12.43
C ALA A 119 10.38 12.73 -12.18
N ALA A 120 10.01 12.53 -10.92
CA ALA A 120 8.68 12.06 -10.54
C ALA A 120 7.60 13.12 -10.79
N PHE A 121 7.86 14.40 -10.49
CA PHE A 121 6.96 15.50 -10.84
C PHE A 121 6.77 15.63 -12.35
N ASP A 122 7.83 15.53 -13.14
CA ASP A 122 7.74 15.55 -14.61
C ASP A 122 6.87 14.40 -15.14
N SER A 123 7.00 13.21 -14.54
CA SER A 123 6.14 12.07 -14.87
C SER A 123 4.66 12.36 -14.55
N ALA A 124 4.37 12.91 -13.37
CA ALA A 124 3.01 13.31 -13.01
C ALA A 124 2.42 14.38 -13.94
N ILE A 125 3.23 15.35 -14.37
CA ILE A 125 2.82 16.42 -15.30
C ILE A 125 2.60 15.88 -16.71
N ARG A 126 3.43 14.95 -17.17
CA ARG A 126 3.26 14.30 -18.48
C ARG A 126 1.95 13.52 -18.56
N ILE A 127 1.57 12.85 -17.48
CA ILE A 127 0.30 12.09 -17.39
C ILE A 127 -0.88 13.05 -17.27
N ASN A 128 -0.78 14.05 -16.39
CA ASN A 128 -1.81 15.04 -16.16
C ASN A 128 -1.21 16.46 -16.16
N PRO A 129 -1.28 17.16 -17.31
CA PRO A 129 -0.68 18.49 -17.47
C PRO A 129 -1.19 19.55 -16.48
N SER A 130 -2.39 19.39 -15.92
CA SER A 130 -2.93 20.32 -14.91
C SER A 130 -2.13 20.34 -13.61
N ASN A 131 -1.30 19.32 -13.36
CA ASN A 131 -0.41 19.29 -12.21
C ASN A 131 0.68 20.35 -12.30
N ARG A 132 1.06 20.82 -13.49
CA ARG A 132 2.10 21.85 -13.65
C ARG A 132 1.75 23.14 -12.92
N GLU A 133 0.52 23.62 -13.10
CA GLU A 133 0.04 24.84 -12.44
C GLU A 133 0.04 24.68 -10.91
N LYS A 134 -0.42 23.53 -10.40
CA LYS A 134 -0.47 23.23 -8.97
C LYS A 134 0.93 23.11 -8.35
N LEU A 135 1.90 22.61 -9.11
CA LEU A 135 3.27 22.35 -8.66
C LEU A 135 4.23 23.52 -8.90
N ALA A 136 3.83 24.56 -9.63
CA ALA A 136 4.67 25.73 -9.94
C ALA A 136 5.50 26.23 -8.74
N PRO A 137 4.92 26.52 -7.55
CA PRO A 137 5.72 27.01 -6.42
C PRO A 137 6.72 25.99 -5.87
N VAL A 138 6.49 24.69 -6.07
CA VAL A 138 7.41 23.62 -5.66
C VAL A 138 8.55 23.48 -6.68
N LEU A 139 8.23 23.52 -7.97
CA LEU A 139 9.20 23.40 -9.06
C LEU A 139 10.16 24.61 -9.12
N ASP A 140 9.66 25.80 -8.85
CA ASP A 140 10.48 27.02 -8.80
C ASP A 140 11.55 26.92 -7.70
N LYS A 141 11.17 26.39 -6.53
CA LYS A 141 12.11 26.16 -5.42
C LYS A 141 13.12 25.08 -5.73
N LEU A 142 12.70 24.02 -6.43
CA LEU A 142 13.55 22.89 -6.76
C LEU A 142 14.61 23.26 -7.81
N SER A 143 14.25 24.11 -8.77
CA SER A 143 15.18 24.60 -9.80
C SER A 143 16.16 25.67 -9.31
N ALA A 144 15.89 26.28 -8.16
CA ALA A 144 16.74 27.29 -7.53
C ALA A 144 17.80 26.72 -6.55
N ARG A 145 17.83 25.41 -6.34
CA ARG A 145 18.79 24.70 -5.46
C ARG A 145 19.93 24.10 -6.28
#